data_AF-A0A1N5VZZ5-F1
#
_entry.id   AF-A0A1N5VZZ5-F1
#
_cell.length_a   1.000
_cell.length_b   1.000
_cell.length_c   1.000
_cell.angle_alpha   90.00
_cell.angle_beta   90.00
_cell.angle_gamma   90.00
#
_symmetry.space_group_name_H-M   'P 1'
#
loop_
_entity.id
_entity.type
_entity.pdbx_description
1 polymer ?
#
loop_
_entity_poly.entity_id
_entity_poly.type
_entity_poly.pdbx_seq_one_letter_code
_entity_poly.pdbx_strand_id
1 'polypeptide(L)'
;MVMSLRNSDNFYAIMFTVTSFIYLITGTILLSTGFVWDFPTSHRDPVFILLFFGFAVMIVFGMSYILIPNLMNFKVRQTMTKIQYFIYNIGLIISFLSMELSLNNFKSYFISTLLVLGLILLIISIAIHVWNISGVKHSTIGSGRESP
;
A
#
# COMPACT_ATOMS: atom_id res chain seq x y z
N MET A 1 13.93 -31.81 -0.80
CA MET A 1 14.28 -30.51 -1.43
C MET A 1 12.99 -29.80 -1.84
N VAL A 2 12.19 -29.34 -0.88
CA VAL A 2 10.86 -28.73 -1.13
C VAL A 2 10.61 -27.63 -0.10
N MET A 3 11.37 -26.54 -0.16
CA MET A 3 11.03 -25.31 0.60
C MET A 3 11.70 -24.02 0.09
N SER A 4 12.39 -24.06 -1.04
CA SER A 4 13.20 -22.92 -1.52
C SER A 4 12.45 -22.03 -2.54
N LEU A 5 11.44 -22.55 -3.24
CA LEU A 5 10.75 -21.81 -4.31
C LEU A 5 9.50 -21.03 -3.86
N ARG A 6 9.11 -21.10 -2.57
CA ARG A 6 7.91 -20.41 -2.06
C ARG A 6 8.15 -18.94 -1.67
N ASN A 7 9.41 -18.51 -1.55
CA ASN A 7 9.77 -17.18 -1.06
C ASN A 7 9.69 -16.08 -2.13
N SER A 8 9.96 -16.39 -3.41
CA SER A 8 9.89 -15.39 -4.48
C SER A 8 8.45 -14.96 -4.78
N ASP A 9 7.51 -15.90 -4.70
CA ASP A 9 6.14 -15.71 -5.18
C ASP A 9 5.30 -14.81 -4.25
N ASN A 10 5.78 -14.56 -3.03
CA ASN A 10 5.09 -13.72 -2.04
C ASN A 10 5.96 -12.57 -1.52
N PHE A 11 7.12 -12.31 -2.14
CA PHE A 11 8.07 -11.33 -1.64
C PHE A 11 7.43 -9.96 -1.39
N TYR A 12 6.70 -9.41 -2.38
CA TYR A 12 6.06 -8.11 -2.25
C TYR A 12 4.86 -8.10 -1.29
N ALA A 13 4.18 -9.25 -1.13
CA ALA A 13 3.13 -9.39 -0.13
C ALA A 13 3.71 -9.30 1.29
N ILE A 14 4.84 -9.97 1.54
CA ILE A 14 5.59 -9.87 2.80
C ILE A 14 6.09 -8.43 3.01
N MET A 15 6.59 -7.77 1.96
CA MET A 15 7.02 -6.37 2.04
C MET A 15 5.88 -5.44 2.44
N PHE A 16 4.68 -5.59 1.88
CA PHE A 16 3.50 -4.82 2.33
C PHE A 16 3.26 -5.02 3.83
N THR A 17 3.29 -6.26 4.31
CA THR A 17 3.11 -6.57 5.74
C THR A 17 4.20 -5.94 6.61
N VAL A 18 5.48 -6.15 6.29
CA VAL A 18 6.60 -5.62 7.08
C VAL A 18 6.60 -4.09 7.08
N THR A 19 6.43 -3.46 5.92
CA THR A 19 6.39 -2.01 5.79
C THR A 19 5.20 -1.40 6.54
N SER A 20 4.06 -2.10 6.62
CA SER A 20 2.92 -1.63 7.41
C SER A 20 3.24 -1.54 8.90
N PHE A 21 4.00 -2.50 9.45
CA PHE A 21 4.45 -2.44 10.84
C PHE A 21 5.48 -1.33 11.08
N ILE A 22 6.34 -1.06 10.10
CA ILE A 22 7.24 0.10 10.15
C ILE A 22 6.41 1.39 10.25
N TYR A 23 5.40 1.56 9.40
CA TYR A 23 4.51 2.73 9.48
C TYR A 23 3.71 2.80 10.78
N LEU A 24 3.28 1.68 11.34
CA LEU A 24 2.64 1.63 12.66
C LEU A 24 3.57 2.17 13.74
N ILE A 25 4.82 1.68 13.79
CA ILE A 25 5.82 2.11 14.77
C ILE A 25 6.11 3.60 14.59
N THR A 26 6.41 4.04 13.36
CA THR A 26 6.69 5.44 13.05
C THR A 26 5.52 6.35 13.41
N GLY A 27 4.29 6.01 13.00
CA GLY A 27 3.10 6.80 13.31
C GLY A 27 2.80 6.85 14.81
N THR A 28 3.04 5.75 15.54
CA THR A 28 2.86 5.71 17.01
C THR A 28 3.88 6.60 17.72
N ILE A 29 5.14 6.60 17.29
CA ILE A 29 6.17 7.50 17.82
C ILE A 29 5.77 8.95 17.56
N LEU A 30 5.43 9.31 16.31
CA LEU A 30 5.01 10.67 15.96
C LEU A 30 3.78 11.12 16.74
N LEU A 31 2.78 10.25 16.88
CA LEU A 31 1.58 10.55 17.65
C LEU A 31 1.92 10.81 19.14
N SER A 32 2.78 9.99 19.72
CA SER A 32 3.24 10.14 21.11
C SER A 32 3.97 11.47 21.30
N THR A 33 4.85 11.84 20.38
CA THR A 33 5.53 13.15 20.41
C THR A 33 4.54 14.31 20.34
N GLY A 34 3.47 14.18 19.55
CA GLY A 34 2.42 15.21 19.46
C GLY A 34 1.63 15.41 20.75
N PHE A 35 1.50 14.38 21.59
CA PHE A 35 0.90 14.53 22.91
C PHE A 35 1.88 15.13 23.94
N VAL A 36 3.17 14.73 23.89
CA VAL A 36 4.18 15.22 24.84
C VAL A 36 4.47 16.72 24.65
N TRP A 37 4.53 17.19 23.40
CA TRP A 37 4.81 18.60 23.08
C TRP A 37 3.56 19.48 22.98
N ASP A 38 2.38 18.94 23.33
CA ASP A 38 1.08 19.64 23.27
C ASP A 38 0.83 20.34 21.92
N PHE A 39 1.17 19.64 20.82
CA PHE A 39 0.94 20.20 19.50
C PHE A 39 -0.56 20.34 19.22
N PRO A 40 -0.98 21.42 18.52
CA PRO A 40 -2.35 21.58 18.07
C PRO A 40 -2.85 20.32 17.36
N THR A 41 -4.14 20.00 17.52
CA THR A 41 -4.74 18.79 16.94
C THR A 41 -4.55 18.68 15.42
N SER A 42 -4.42 19.80 14.71
CA SER A 42 -4.12 19.84 13.27
C SER A 42 -2.79 19.18 12.90
N HIS A 43 -1.81 19.13 13.80
CA HIS A 43 -0.54 18.40 13.59
C HIS A 43 -0.70 16.88 13.67
N ARG A 44 -1.88 16.38 14.03
CA ARG A 44 -2.18 14.95 14.11
C ARG A 44 -2.77 14.40 12.81
N ASP A 45 -3.26 15.26 11.90
CA ASP A 45 -3.86 14.86 10.63
C ASP A 45 -2.88 14.12 9.70
N PRO A 46 -1.61 14.56 9.51
CA PRO A 46 -0.64 13.81 8.71
C PRO A 46 -0.31 12.46 9.35
N VAL A 47 -0.18 12.43 10.67
CA VAL A 47 0.07 11.19 11.43
C VAL A 47 -1.10 10.21 11.27
N PHE A 48 -2.33 10.71 11.25
CA PHE A 48 -3.51 9.89 10.97
C PHE A 48 -3.47 9.28 9.57
N ILE A 49 -3.12 10.06 8.53
CA ILE A 49 -2.91 9.50 7.17
C ILE A 49 -1.85 8.40 7.18
N LEU A 50 -0.74 8.61 7.89
CA LEU A 50 0.33 7.63 7.99
C LEU A 50 -0.13 6.33 8.67
N LEU A 51 -0.91 6.42 9.76
CA LEU A 51 -1.43 5.24 10.45
C LEU A 51 -2.53 4.54 9.65
N PHE A 52 -3.45 5.28 9.05
CA PHE A 52 -4.56 4.70 8.30
C PHE A 52 -4.08 4.07 6.99
N PHE A 53 -3.40 4.83 6.13
CA PHE A 53 -2.92 4.30 4.85
C PHE A 53 -1.62 3.52 5.00
N GLY A 54 -0.69 3.95 5.85
CA GLY A 54 0.60 3.26 6.02
C GLY A 54 0.49 1.96 6.80
N PHE A 55 -0.38 1.87 7.82
CA PHE A 55 -0.59 0.62 8.54
C PHE A 55 -1.89 -0.08 8.12
N ALA A 56 -3.06 0.49 8.44
CA ALA A 56 -4.33 -0.25 8.38
C ALA A 56 -4.70 -0.74 6.96
N VAL A 57 -4.53 0.11 5.93
CA VAL A 57 -4.78 -0.30 4.54
C VAL A 57 -3.67 -1.20 4.02
N MET A 58 -2.41 -0.89 4.35
CA MET A 58 -1.25 -1.64 3.83
C MET A 58 -1.20 -3.08 4.37
N ILE A 59 -1.53 -3.32 5.64
CA ILE A 59 -1.61 -4.66 6.20
C ILE A 59 -2.70 -5.47 5.51
N VAL A 60 -3.84 -4.85 5.18
CA VAL A 60 -4.92 -5.49 4.42
C VAL A 60 -4.42 -5.93 3.05
N PHE A 61 -3.61 -5.12 2.36
CA PHE A 61 -3.01 -5.51 1.08
C PHE A 61 -2.01 -6.66 1.20
N GLY A 62 -1.14 -6.63 2.21
CA GLY A 62 -0.20 -7.73 2.44
C GLY A 62 -0.93 -9.05 2.71
N MET A 63 -1.93 -9.01 3.59
CA MET A 63 -2.74 -10.17 3.96
C MET A 63 -3.59 -10.68 2.78
N SER A 64 -4.21 -9.79 2.01
CA SER A 64 -5.04 -10.19 0.87
C SER A 64 -4.22 -10.91 -0.21
N TYR A 65 -2.99 -10.47 -0.47
CA TYR A 65 -2.08 -11.16 -1.40
C TYR A 65 -1.59 -12.52 -0.91
N ILE A 66 -1.55 -12.75 0.41
CA ILE A 66 -1.22 -14.06 0.99
C ILE A 66 -2.44 -14.98 1.00
N LEU A 67 -3.63 -14.47 1.34
CA LEU A 67 -4.81 -15.29 1.61
C LEU A 67 -5.66 -15.56 0.36
N ILE A 68 -6.02 -14.52 -0.40
CA ILE A 68 -7.00 -14.62 -1.49
C ILE A 68 -6.57 -15.62 -2.58
N PRO A 69 -5.32 -15.60 -3.08
CA PRO A 69 -4.91 -16.50 -4.17
C PRO A 69 -4.94 -17.97 -3.74
N ASN A 70 -4.61 -18.23 -2.47
CA ASN A 70 -4.66 -19.57 -1.88
C ASN A 70 -6.09 -20.06 -1.66
N LEU A 71 -7.02 -19.17 -1.28
CA LEU A 71 -8.43 -19.52 -1.09
C LEU A 71 -9.18 -19.73 -2.40
N MET A 72 -8.83 -18.96 -3.44
CA MET A 72 -9.53 -18.97 -4.73
C MET A 72 -8.77 -19.76 -5.83
N ASN A 73 -7.66 -20.40 -5.50
CA ASN A 73 -6.84 -21.22 -6.40
C ASN A 73 -6.42 -20.51 -7.70
N PHE A 74 -5.93 -19.27 -7.62
CA PHE A 74 -5.35 -18.55 -8.75
C PHE A 74 -3.98 -17.96 -8.42
N LYS A 75 -3.25 -17.51 -9.45
CA LYS A 75 -1.95 -16.84 -9.29
C LYS A 75 -2.08 -15.33 -9.53
N VAL A 76 -1.48 -14.56 -8.64
CA VAL A 76 -1.40 -13.10 -8.74
C VAL A 76 -0.26 -12.67 -9.65
N ARG A 77 -0.43 -11.56 -10.38
CA ARG A 77 0.63 -10.98 -11.21
C ARG A 77 1.66 -10.24 -10.35
N GLN A 78 2.80 -10.88 -10.10
CA GLN A 78 3.86 -10.33 -9.25
C GLN A 78 4.39 -8.96 -9.71
N THR A 79 4.49 -8.75 -11.02
CA THR A 79 4.90 -7.46 -11.59
C THR A 79 3.92 -6.34 -11.22
N MET A 80 2.62 -6.62 -11.22
CA MET A 80 1.61 -5.64 -10.81
C MET A 80 1.65 -5.39 -9.30
N THR A 81 1.87 -6.43 -8.49
CA THR A 81 2.07 -6.29 -7.04
C THR A 81 3.28 -5.42 -6.71
N LYS A 82 4.39 -5.60 -7.44
CA LYS A 82 5.59 -4.75 -7.32
C LYS A 82 5.30 -3.30 -7.66
N ILE A 83 4.67 -3.04 -8.81
CA ILE A 83 4.32 -1.69 -9.26
C ILE A 83 3.40 -1.02 -8.24
N GLN A 84 2.37 -1.74 -7.79
CA GLN A 84 1.46 -1.28 -6.75
C GLN A 84 2.21 -0.86 -5.48
N TYR A 85 3.15 -1.70 -5.01
CA TYR A 85 3.91 -1.44 -3.79
C TYR A 85 4.65 -0.09 -3.86
N PHE A 86 5.36 0.16 -4.97
CA PHE A 86 6.07 1.43 -5.13
C PHE A 86 5.14 2.63 -5.29
N ILE A 87 4.10 2.54 -6.13
CA ILE A 87 3.12 3.61 -6.32
C ILE A 87 2.45 3.96 -4.99
N TYR A 88 2.09 2.96 -4.19
CA TYR A 88 1.45 3.16 -2.89
C TYR A 88 2.35 3.93 -1.93
N ASN A 89 3.59 3.47 -1.74
CA ASN A 89 4.53 4.08 -0.81
C ASN A 89 4.89 5.51 -1.24
N ILE A 90 5.10 5.74 -2.54
CA ILE A 90 5.37 7.09 -3.08
C ILE A 90 4.16 8.00 -2.81
N GLY A 91 2.94 7.53 -3.12
CA GLY A 91 1.71 8.30 -2.87
C GLY A 91 1.52 8.66 -1.40
N LEU A 92 1.78 7.70 -0.51
CA LEU A 92 1.69 7.90 0.94
C LEU A 92 2.70 8.93 1.45
N ILE A 93 3.98 8.78 1.06
CA ILE A 93 5.04 9.69 1.49
C ILE A 93 4.80 11.11 0.97
N ILE A 94 4.41 11.26 -0.29
CA ILE A 94 4.07 12.57 -0.87
C ILE A 94 2.90 13.20 -0.12
N SER A 95 1.84 12.43 0.16
CA SER A 95 0.66 12.93 0.89
C SER A 95 1.03 13.39 2.30
N PHE A 96 1.76 12.55 3.04
CA PHE A 96 2.23 12.83 4.40
C PHE A 96 3.09 14.11 4.45
N LEU A 97 4.14 14.17 3.63
CA LEU A 97 5.05 15.33 3.61
C LEU A 97 4.34 16.62 3.17
N SER A 98 3.40 16.54 2.23
CA SER A 98 2.65 17.71 1.78
C SER A 98 1.77 18.30 2.90
N MET A 99 1.15 17.44 3.72
CA MET A 99 0.37 17.91 4.87
C MET A 99 1.28 18.49 5.97
N GLU A 100 2.39 17.83 6.28
CA GLU A 100 3.39 18.35 7.24
C GLU A 100 3.95 19.71 6.83
N LEU A 101 4.28 19.88 5.54
CA LEU A 101 4.75 21.17 5.02
C LEU A 101 3.67 22.26 5.09
N SER A 102 2.42 21.93 4.77
CA SER A 102 1.29 22.85 4.84
C SER A 102 1.05 23.39 6.25
N LEU A 103 1.28 22.56 7.27
CA LEU A 103 1.16 22.94 8.69
C LEU A 103 2.29 23.86 9.16
N ASN A 104 3.50 23.72 8.60
CA ASN A 104 4.65 24.55 8.91
C ASN A 104 4.65 25.91 8.18
N ASN A 105 3.46 26.45 7.89
CA ASN A 105 3.24 27.71 7.17
C ASN A 105 3.80 27.79 5.74
N PHE A 106 4.24 26.67 5.15
CA PHE A 106 4.57 26.60 3.72
C PHE A 106 3.30 26.40 2.90
N LYS A 107 2.33 27.30 2.99
CA LYS A 107 1.11 27.21 2.17
C LYS A 107 1.41 27.75 0.78
N SER A 108 1.53 26.85 -0.19
CA SER A 108 1.70 27.18 -1.60
C SER A 108 0.81 26.33 -2.48
N TYR A 109 0.42 26.86 -3.65
CA TYR A 109 -0.29 26.09 -4.66
C TYR A 109 0.44 24.79 -5.03
N PHE A 110 1.77 24.83 -5.03
CA PHE A 110 2.62 23.67 -5.28
C PHE A 110 2.40 22.56 -4.23
N ILE A 111 2.37 22.89 -2.94
CA ILE A 111 2.18 21.91 -1.86
C ILE A 111 0.78 21.29 -1.88
N SER A 112 -0.25 22.09 -2.15
CA SER A 112 -1.61 21.55 -2.36
C SER A 112 -1.67 20.60 -3.56
N THR A 113 -0.96 20.92 -4.64
CA THR A 113 -0.88 20.05 -5.84
C THR A 113 -0.17 18.75 -5.54
N LEU A 114 0.91 18.78 -4.74
CA LEU A 114 1.60 17.57 -4.29
C LEU A 114 0.69 16.66 -3.46
N LEU A 115 -0.10 17.23 -2.54
CA LEU A 115 -1.06 16.46 -1.76
C LEU A 115 -2.06 15.73 -2.67
N VAL A 116 -2.64 16.45 -3.63
CA VAL A 116 -3.59 15.87 -4.60
C VAL A 116 -2.92 14.76 -5.42
N LEU A 117 -1.70 14.97 -5.89
CA LEU A 117 -0.94 13.97 -6.63
C LEU A 117 -0.69 12.71 -5.77
N GLY A 118 -0.31 12.88 -4.50
CA GLY A 118 -0.13 11.78 -3.56
C GLY A 118 -1.39 10.94 -3.37
N LEU A 119 -2.54 11.60 -3.20
CA LEU A 119 -3.85 10.93 -3.07
C LEU A 119 -4.25 10.20 -4.36
N ILE A 120 -4.00 10.78 -5.53
CA ILE A 120 -4.24 10.13 -6.83
C ILE A 120 -3.40 8.85 -6.95
N LEU A 121 -2.12 8.88 -6.55
CA LEU A 121 -1.28 7.68 -6.56
C LEU A 121 -1.82 6.59 -5.62
N LEU A 122 -2.33 6.96 -4.45
CA LEU A 122 -3.00 6.00 -3.55
C LEU A 122 -4.24 5.37 -4.20
N ILE A 123 -5.09 6.17 -4.86
CA ILE A 123 -6.28 5.68 -5.58
C ILE A 123 -5.88 4.72 -6.70
N ILE A 124 -4.89 5.08 -7.52
CA ILE A 124 -4.36 4.22 -8.59
C ILE A 124 -3.86 2.90 -8.01
N SER A 125 -3.14 2.95 -6.89
CA SER A 125 -2.62 1.75 -6.23
C SER A 125 -3.73 0.85 -5.69
N ILE A 126 -4.78 1.43 -5.08
CA ILE A 126 -5.97 0.69 -4.65
C ILE A 126 -6.67 0.03 -5.85
N ALA A 127 -6.79 0.74 -6.98
CA ALA A 127 -7.39 0.17 -8.20
C ALA A 127 -6.57 -1.00 -8.76
N ILE A 128 -5.23 -0.87 -8.79
CA ILE A 128 -4.34 -1.98 -9.16
C ILE A 128 -4.53 -3.16 -8.21
N HIS A 129 -4.63 -2.90 -6.90
CA HIS A 129 -4.87 -3.94 -5.90
C HIS A 129 -6.12 -4.76 -6.24
N VAL A 130 -7.25 -4.07 -6.36
CA VAL A 130 -8.57 -4.69 -6.63
C VAL A 130 -8.53 -5.47 -7.94
N TRP A 131 -7.93 -4.93 -9.00
CA TRP A 131 -7.79 -5.65 -10.26
C TRP A 131 -6.93 -6.91 -10.13
N ASN A 132 -5.83 -6.85 -9.37
CA ASN A 132 -4.92 -7.97 -9.23
C ASN A 132 -5.50 -9.10 -8.36
N ILE A 133 -6.34 -8.78 -7.37
CA ILE A 133 -7.00 -9.78 -6.50
C ILE A 133 -8.38 -10.21 -6.98
N SER A 134 -9.03 -9.47 -7.89
CA SER A 134 -10.35 -9.86 -8.43
C SER A 134 -10.30 -11.14 -9.27
N GLY A 135 -9.10 -11.64 -9.56
CA GLY A 135 -8.92 -12.93 -10.22
C GLY A 135 -9.58 -12.96 -11.58
N VAL A 136 -9.72 -11.81 -12.28
CA VAL A 136 -10.22 -11.74 -13.65
C VAL A 136 -9.42 -12.75 -14.45
N LYS A 137 -10.07 -13.89 -14.69
CA LYS A 137 -9.56 -15.01 -15.44
C LYS A 137 -9.21 -14.43 -16.80
N HIS A 138 -7.94 -14.19 -17.05
CA HIS A 138 -7.46 -14.52 -18.38
C HIS A 138 -7.51 -16.04 -18.43
N SER A 139 -8.72 -16.53 -18.69
CA SER A 139 -8.97 -17.87 -19.16
C SER A 139 -7.92 -18.12 -20.21
N THR A 140 -7.04 -19.06 -19.92
CA THR A 140 -6.35 -19.83 -20.93
C THR A 140 -7.33 -20.07 -22.07
N ILE A 141 -7.13 -19.37 -23.19
CA ILE A 141 -7.47 -19.91 -24.51
C ILE A 141 -6.48 -21.06 -24.70
N GLY A 142 -6.76 -22.14 -23.98
CA GLY A 142 -6.30 -23.49 -24.24
C GLY A 142 -7.59 -24.24 -24.47
N SER A 143 -8.24 -23.96 -25.61
CA SER A 143 -9.28 -24.83 -26.12
C SER A 143 -8.67 -26.22 -26.19
N GLY A 144 -9.17 -27.11 -25.35
CA GLY A 144 -8.81 -28.52 -25.37
C GLY A 144 -8.83 -29.05 -26.79
N ARG A 145 -7.67 -29.49 -27.25
CA ARG A 145 -7.56 -30.56 -28.22
C ARG A 145 -6.71 -31.64 -27.58
N GLU A 146 -7.34 -32.37 -26.68
CA GLU A 146 -6.98 -33.76 -26.44
C GLU A 146 -8.25 -34.60 -26.61
N SER A 147 -8.28 -35.33 -27.72
CA SER A 147 -8.80 -36.70 -27.86
C SER A 147 -9.02 -37.02 -29.34
N PRO A 148 -8.88 -38.29 -29.75
CA PRO A 148 -7.73 -39.19 -29.70
C PRO A 148 -6.88 -39.13 -30.98
#